data_AF-A0A9D8AJ51-F1
#
_entry.id   AF-A0A9D8AJ51-F1
#
_cell.length_a   1.000
_cell.length_b   1.000
_cell.length_c   1.000
_cell.angle_alpha   90.00
_cell.angle_beta   90.00
_cell.angle_gamma   90.00
#
_symmetry.space_group_name_H-M   'P 1'
#
loop_
_entity.id
_entity.type
_entity.pdbx_description
1 polymer ?
#
loop_
_entity_poly.entity_id
_entity_poly.type
_entity_poly.pdbx_seq_one_letter_code
_entity_poly.pdbx_strand_id
1 'polypeptide(L)'
;MPVLTVEKPLQKVLGDVGVDSLIKLLNQSQKEQKQHILEFVEDKFERRLTEEIFGVKEKITEEISGVNERITKGISGMNDRITKEISGVNERMTQMEKNLLVNDQKIHSKLLIWMFVFWITQIGTIAGLIIAFLK
;
A
#
# COMPACT_ATOMS: atom_id res chain seq x y z
N MET A 1 -28.16 -52.42 -0.08
CA MET A 1 -27.41 -53.19 0.93
C MET A 1 -26.76 -54.36 0.20
N PRO A 2 -25.44 -54.56 0.31
CA PRO A 2 -24.83 -55.78 -0.22
C PRO A 2 -25.45 -56.98 0.51
N VAL A 3 -26.03 -57.91 -0.24
CA VAL A 3 -26.61 -59.13 0.33
C VAL A 3 -25.47 -60.10 0.59
N LEU A 4 -25.04 -60.19 1.85
CA LEU A 4 -24.02 -61.14 2.28
C LEU A 4 -24.58 -62.55 2.15
N THR A 5 -24.17 -63.25 1.09
CA THR A 5 -24.54 -64.64 0.87
C THR A 5 -23.46 -65.53 1.45
N VAL A 6 -23.83 -66.38 2.41
CA VAL A 6 -22.92 -67.35 3.01
C VAL A 6 -22.72 -68.51 2.05
N GLU A 7 -21.47 -68.94 1.86
CA GLU A 7 -21.16 -70.04 0.95
C GLU A 7 -21.78 -71.39 1.40
N LYS A 8 -22.15 -72.25 0.44
CA LYS A 8 -22.81 -73.55 0.69
C LYS A 8 -22.13 -74.44 1.75
N PRO A 9 -20.78 -74.52 1.83
CA PRO A 9 -20.12 -75.30 2.88
C PRO A 9 -20.42 -74.79 4.30
N LEU A 10 -20.46 -73.46 4.50
CA LEU A 10 -20.79 -72.84 5.78
C LEU A 10 -22.28 -73.00 6.12
N GLN A 11 -23.17 -72.92 5.13
CA GLN A 11 -24.61 -73.17 5.34
C GLN A 11 -24.88 -74.59 5.85
N LYS A 12 -24.18 -75.59 5.31
CA LYS A 12 -24.32 -77.00 5.70
C LYS A 12 -23.88 -77.27 7.15
N VAL A 13 -22.90 -76.52 7.66
CA VAL A 13 -22.34 -76.69 9.01
C VAL A 13 -23.12 -75.88 10.05
N LEU A 14 -23.54 -74.66 9.71
CA LEU A 14 -24.19 -73.73 10.65
C LEU A 14 -25.72 -73.90 10.70
N GLY A 15 -26.32 -74.51 9.68
CA GLY A 15 -27.77 -74.55 9.49
C GLY A 15 -28.38 -73.16 9.23
N ASP A 16 -29.66 -73.12 8.87
CA ASP A 16 -30.34 -71.87 8.46
C ASP A 16 -30.31 -70.79 9.56
N VAL A 17 -30.53 -71.19 10.82
CA VAL A 17 -30.53 -70.27 11.97
C VAL A 17 -29.13 -69.69 12.25
N GLY A 18 -28.08 -70.49 12.07
CA GLY A 18 -26.69 -70.04 12.25
C GLY A 18 -26.24 -69.09 11.15
N VAL A 19 -26.68 -69.34 9.91
CA VAL A 19 -26.44 -68.46 8.76
C VAL A 19 -27.09 -67.10 8.95
N ASP A 20 -28.35 -67.07 9.36
CA ASP A 20 -29.07 -65.81 9.63
C ASP A 20 -28.43 -65.00 10.76
N SER A 21 -28.00 -65.66 11.83
CA SER A 21 -27.27 -65.03 12.94
C SER A 21 -25.95 -64.44 12.48
N LEU A 22 -25.19 -65.16 11.65
CA LEU A 22 -23.92 -64.68 11.09
C LEU A 22 -24.12 -63.48 10.16
N ILE A 23 -25.14 -63.52 9.29
CA ILE A 23 -25.47 -62.40 8.40
C ILE A 23 -25.85 -61.16 9.22
N LYS A 24 -26.64 -61.31 10.29
CA LYS A 24 -26.99 -60.21 11.20
C LYS A 24 -25.76 -59.59 11.86
N LEU A 25 -24.87 -60.43 12.42
CA LEU A 25 -23.63 -59.98 13.06
C LEU A 25 -22.72 -59.26 12.06
N LEU A 26 -22.58 -59.80 10.85
CA LEU A 26 -21.72 -59.19 9.83
C LEU A 26 -22.29 -57.87 9.33
N ASN A 27 -23.60 -57.77 9.11
CA ASN A 27 -24.27 -56.52 8.78
C ASN A 27 -24.12 -55.47 9.89
N GLN A 28 -24.26 -55.87 11.15
CA GLN A 28 -24.06 -54.99 12.30
C GLN A 28 -22.61 -54.50 12.36
N SER A 29 -21.63 -55.41 12.27
CA SER A 29 -20.21 -55.08 12.27
C SER A 29 -19.83 -54.15 11.12
N GLN A 30 -20.34 -54.38 9.90
CA GLN A 30 -20.13 -53.48 8.77
C GLN A 30 -20.73 -52.09 8.99
N LYS A 31 -21.93 -52.02 9.60
CA LYS A 31 -22.57 -50.76 9.93
C LYS A 31 -21.77 -49.98 10.96
N GLU A 32 -21.33 -50.65 12.03
CA GLU A 32 -20.49 -50.06 13.08
C GLU A 32 -19.16 -49.57 12.52
N GLN A 33 -18.48 -50.38 11.68
CA GLN A 33 -17.25 -49.97 10.99
C GLN A 33 -17.45 -48.74 10.12
N LYS A 34 -18.51 -48.72 9.30
CA LYS A 34 -18.81 -47.55 8.46
C LYS A 34 -19.04 -46.30 9.30
N GLN A 35 -19.75 -46.44 10.42
CA GLN A 35 -20.02 -45.33 11.34
C GLN A 35 -18.74 -44.82 12.01
N HIS A 36 -17.88 -45.71 12.50
CA HIS A 36 -16.58 -45.34 13.06
C HIS A 36 -15.66 -44.67 12.03
N ILE A 37 -15.64 -45.17 10.79
CA ILE A 37 -14.86 -44.53 9.71
C ILE A 37 -15.40 -43.13 9.42
N LEU A 38 -16.73 -42.96 9.39
CA LEU A 38 -17.35 -41.66 9.16
C LEU A 38 -16.95 -40.67 10.26
N GLU A 39 -17.14 -41.05 11.52
CA GLU A 39 -16.80 -40.22 12.68
C GLU A 39 -15.31 -39.87 12.72
N PHE A 40 -14.42 -40.84 12.43
CA PHE A 40 -12.98 -40.59 12.35
C PHE A 40 -12.60 -39.63 11.22
N VAL A 41 -13.23 -39.75 10.05
CA VAL A 41 -12.98 -38.86 8.91
C VAL A 41 -13.51 -37.47 9.19
N GLU A 42 -14.69 -37.35 9.78
CA GLU A 42 -15.30 -36.08 10.20
C GLU A 42 -14.38 -35.34 11.18
N ASP A 43 -13.99 -35.97 12.28
CA ASP A 43 -13.08 -35.37 13.28
C ASP A 43 -11.75 -34.94 12.67
N LYS A 44 -11.13 -35.82 11.86
CA LYS A 44 -9.86 -35.51 11.21
C LYS A 44 -9.99 -34.37 10.20
N PHE A 45 -11.10 -34.30 9.48
CA PHE A 45 -11.36 -33.27 8.49
C PHE A 45 -11.65 -31.92 9.16
N GLU A 46 -12.49 -31.91 10.19
CA GLU A 46 -12.79 -30.71 11.00
C GLU A 46 -11.53 -30.13 11.63
N ARG A 47 -10.68 -31.00 12.22
CA ARG A 47 -9.40 -30.56 12.80
C ARG A 47 -8.49 -29.94 11.75
N ARG A 48 -8.30 -30.60 10.60
CA ARG A 48 -7.46 -30.08 9.51
C ARG A 48 -7.99 -28.78 8.93
N LEU A 49 -9.31 -28.69 8.71
CA LEU A 49 -9.92 -27.45 8.24
C LEU A 49 -9.71 -26.32 9.24
N THR A 50 -9.87 -26.60 10.53
CA THR A 50 -9.64 -25.61 11.59
C THR A 50 -8.19 -25.13 11.57
N GLU A 51 -7.22 -26.05 11.51
CA GLU A 51 -5.79 -25.74 11.40
C GLU A 51 -5.47 -24.87 10.17
N GLU A 52 -5.99 -25.23 9.00
CA GLU A 52 -5.79 -24.47 7.76
C GLU A 52 -6.44 -23.07 7.82
N ILE A 53 -7.65 -22.94 8.38
CA ILE A 53 -8.31 -21.65 8.57
C ILE A 53 -7.47 -20.75 9.49
N PHE A 54 -6.93 -21.29 10.58
CA PHE A 54 -6.04 -20.54 11.46
C PHE A 54 -4.75 -20.12 10.75
N GLY A 55 -4.12 -21.02 10.00
CA GLY A 55 -2.90 -20.71 9.24
C GLY A 55 -3.14 -19.63 8.16
N VAL A 56 -4.28 -19.67 7.48
CA VAL A 56 -4.66 -18.62 6.51
C VAL A 56 -4.91 -17.29 7.22
N LYS A 57 -5.61 -17.30 8.37
CA LYS A 57 -5.87 -16.09 9.15
C LYS A 57 -4.59 -15.43 9.65
N GLU A 58 -3.62 -16.23 10.10
CA GLU A 58 -2.31 -15.75 10.53
C GLU A 58 -1.56 -15.07 9.38
N LYS A 59 -1.43 -15.76 8.22
CA LYS A 59 -0.79 -15.19 7.02
C LYS A 59 -1.43 -13.89 6.57
N ILE A 60 -2.76 -13.83 6.53
CA ILE A 60 -3.48 -12.59 6.17
C ILE A 60 -3.16 -11.47 7.17
N THR A 61 -3.10 -11.77 8.46
CA THR A 61 -2.77 -10.79 9.49
C THR A 61 -1.35 -10.25 9.30
N GLU A 62 -0.38 -11.13 9.05
CA GLU A 62 1.01 -10.76 8.77
C GLU A 62 1.14 -9.89 7.51
N GLU A 63 0.47 -10.28 6.42
CA GLU A 63 0.46 -9.51 5.18
C GLU A 63 -0.14 -8.12 5.36
N ILE A 64 -1.26 -8.00 6.08
CA ILE A 64 -1.87 -6.71 6.41
C ILE A 64 -0.91 -5.84 7.23
N SER A 65 -0.25 -6.40 8.24
CA SER A 65 0.75 -5.68 9.03
C SER A 65 1.92 -5.21 8.17
N GLY A 66 2.43 -6.06 7.28
CA GLY A 66 3.52 -5.71 6.36
C GLY A 66 3.12 -4.62 5.35
N VAL A 67 1.91 -4.66 4.82
CA VAL A 67 1.37 -3.60 3.95
C VAL A 67 1.25 -2.28 4.72
N ASN A 68 0.71 -2.32 5.94
CA ASN A 68 0.56 -1.12 6.76
C ASN A 68 1.92 -0.46 7.06
N GLU A 69 2.94 -1.25 7.41
CA GLU A 69 4.30 -0.75 7.64
C GLU A 69 4.88 -0.08 6.38
N ARG A 70 4.72 -0.70 5.21
CA ARG A 70 5.20 -0.15 3.93
C ARG A 70 4.50 1.18 3.60
N ILE A 71 3.19 1.26 3.84
CA ILE A 71 2.41 2.49 3.63
C ILE A 71 2.89 3.59 4.58
N THR A 72 3.03 3.30 5.87
CA THR A 72 3.52 4.29 6.86
C THR A 72 4.92 4.81 6.48
N LYS A 73 5.85 3.92 6.12
CA LYS A 73 7.19 4.32 5.66
C LYS A 73 7.13 5.15 4.38
N GLY A 74 6.28 4.78 3.43
CA GLY A 74 6.07 5.53 2.19
C GLY A 74 5.55 6.95 2.43
N ILE A 75 4.55 7.10 3.31
CA ILE A 75 3.99 8.41 3.69
C ILE A 75 5.04 9.27 4.37
N SER A 76 5.80 8.71 5.34
CA SER A 76 6.86 9.46 6.03
C SER A 76 7.92 9.95 5.05
N GLY A 77 8.40 9.08 4.15
CA GLY A 77 9.41 9.46 3.16
C GLY A 77 8.89 10.51 2.17
N MET A 78 7.63 10.45 1.78
CA MET A 78 7.00 11.47 0.95
C MET A 78 6.91 12.81 1.67
N ASN A 79 6.52 12.81 2.95
CA ASN A 79 6.43 14.01 3.76
C ASN A 79 7.80 14.71 3.94
N ASP A 80 8.86 13.93 4.14
CA ASP A 80 10.24 14.44 4.21
C ASP A 80 10.67 15.10 2.89
N ARG A 81 10.34 14.47 1.75
CA ARG A 81 10.65 15.01 0.42
C ARG A 81 9.90 16.31 0.15
N ILE A 82 8.59 16.33 0.43
CA ILE A 82 7.76 17.53 0.29
C ILE A 82 8.29 18.67 1.17
N THR A 83 8.64 18.38 2.42
CA THR A 83 9.20 19.38 3.34
C THR A 83 10.49 19.99 2.77
N LYS A 84 11.42 19.15 2.27
CA LYS A 84 12.66 19.62 1.64
C LYS A 84 12.41 20.46 0.39
N GLU A 85 11.47 20.04 -0.46
CA GLU A 85 11.13 20.79 -1.68
C GLU A 85 10.51 22.15 -1.34
N ILE A 86 9.62 22.22 -0.35
CA ILE A 86 9.03 23.48 0.14
C ILE A 86 10.13 24.40 0.68
N SER A 87 11.04 23.90 1.52
CA SER A 87 12.17 24.68 2.03
C SER A 87 13.04 25.23 0.89
N GLY A 88 13.37 24.39 -0.10
CA GLY A 88 14.16 24.81 -1.26
C GLY A 88 13.45 25.83 -2.15
N VAL A 89 12.13 25.72 -2.32
CA VAL A 89 11.32 26.73 -3.02
C VAL A 89 11.33 28.05 -2.26
N ASN A 90 11.17 28.01 -0.93
CA ASN A 90 11.17 29.21 -0.10
C ASN A 90 12.52 29.94 -0.15
N GLU A 91 13.64 29.22 -0.09
CA GLU A 91 14.97 29.79 -0.24
C GLU A 91 15.16 30.48 -1.60
N ARG A 92 14.73 29.83 -2.69
CA ARG A 92 14.79 30.41 -4.04
C ARG A 92 13.92 31.67 -4.16
N MET A 93 12.74 31.67 -3.54
CA MET A 93 11.84 32.82 -3.52
C MET A 93 12.47 34.00 -2.79
N THR A 94 13.01 33.78 -1.58
CA THR A 94 13.75 34.82 -0.83
C THR A 94 14.94 35.36 -1.62
N GLN A 95 15.68 34.49 -2.32
CA GLN A 95 16.80 34.94 -3.15
C GLN A 95 16.32 35.77 -4.35
N MET A 96 15.22 35.38 -4.99
CA MET A 96 14.62 36.12 -6.09
C MET A 96 14.13 37.51 -5.65
N GLU A 97 13.47 37.60 -4.49
CA GLU A 97 13.06 38.88 -3.89
C GLU A 97 14.26 39.81 -3.66
N LYS A 98 15.35 39.31 -3.04
CA LYS A 98 16.58 40.07 -2.86
C LYS A 98 17.16 40.55 -4.19
N ASN A 99 17.22 39.67 -5.18
CA ASN A 99 17.74 40.01 -6.50
C ASN A 99 16.89 41.10 -7.19
N LEU A 100 15.57 41.04 -7.07
CA LEU A 100 14.65 42.07 -7.59
C LEU A 100 14.89 43.41 -6.90
N LEU A 101 14.95 43.45 -5.56
CA LEU A 101 15.22 44.68 -4.80
C LEU A 101 16.57 45.32 -5.19
N VAL A 102 17.62 44.51 -5.33
CA VAL A 102 18.94 45.00 -5.75
C VAL A 102 18.92 45.54 -7.18
N ASN A 103 18.23 44.86 -8.09
CA ASN A 103 18.11 45.31 -9.48
C ASN A 103 17.30 46.62 -9.58
N ASP A 104 16.21 46.73 -8.83
CA ASP A 104 15.40 47.93 -8.74
C ASP A 104 16.22 49.13 -8.25
N GLN A 105 16.96 48.97 -7.14
CA GLN A 105 17.89 49.99 -6.62
C GLN A 105 18.94 50.41 -7.64
N LYS A 106 19.50 49.45 -8.39
CA LYS A 106 20.48 49.73 -9.45
C LYS A 106 19.86 50.52 -10.60
N ILE A 107 18.64 50.19 -11.01
CA ILE A 107 17.91 50.92 -12.07
C ILE A 107 17.64 52.35 -11.62
N HIS A 108 17.10 52.54 -10.41
CA HIS A 108 16.85 53.86 -9.83
C HIS A 108 18.12 54.72 -9.78
N SER A 109 19.24 54.16 -9.29
CA SER A 109 20.52 54.88 -9.22
C SER A 109 21.03 55.27 -10.62
N LYS A 110 20.92 54.36 -11.60
CA LYS A 110 21.30 54.64 -13.00
C LYS A 110 20.43 55.73 -13.62
N LEU A 111 19.11 55.67 -13.42
CA LEU A 111 18.17 56.67 -13.93
C LEU A 111 18.48 58.06 -13.36
N LEU A 112 18.78 58.15 -12.06
CA LEU A 112 19.15 59.41 -11.41
C LEU A 112 20.43 60.01 -12.00
N ILE A 113 21.47 59.21 -12.22
CA ILE A 113 22.71 59.68 -12.88
C ILE A 113 22.42 60.22 -14.29
N TRP A 114 21.64 59.48 -15.09
CA TRP A 114 21.27 59.92 -16.43
C TRP A 114 20.44 61.20 -16.42
N MET A 115 19.55 61.37 -15.44
CA MET A 115 18.79 62.60 -15.26
C MET A 115 19.73 63.79 -14.98
N PHE A 116 20.75 63.63 -14.13
CA PHE A 116 21.75 64.68 -13.88
C PHE A 116 22.58 65.03 -15.12
N VAL A 117 23.06 64.04 -15.86
CA VAL A 117 23.79 64.26 -17.12
C VAL A 117 22.95 65.04 -18.12
N PHE A 118 21.67 64.68 -18.22
CA PHE A 118 20.70 65.41 -19.03
C PHE A 118 20.53 66.86 -18.55
N TRP A 119 20.29 67.08 -17.25
CA TRP A 119 20.12 68.44 -16.68
C TRP A 119 21.34 69.33 -16.88
N ILE A 120 22.56 68.83 -16.69
CA ILE A 120 23.80 69.60 -16.91
C ILE A 120 23.91 70.03 -18.38
N THR A 121 23.54 69.15 -19.31
CA THR A 121 23.54 69.45 -20.75
C THR A 121 22.50 70.52 -21.08
N GLN A 122 21.26 70.38 -20.59
CA GLN A 122 20.18 71.37 -20.78
C GLN A 122 20.59 72.74 -20.25
N ILE A 123 21.11 72.82 -19.02
CA ILE A 123 21.57 74.08 -18.42
C ILE A 123 22.70 74.70 -19.24
N GLY A 124 23.68 73.90 -19.68
CA GLY A 124 24.78 74.37 -20.52
C GLY A 124 24.29 74.97 -21.86
N THR A 125 23.33 74.32 -22.52
CA THR A 125 22.74 74.84 -23.77
C THR A 125 21.97 76.14 -23.57
N ILE A 126 21.18 76.25 -22.49
CA ILE A 126 20.42 77.47 -22.18
C ILE A 126 21.37 78.62 -21.82
N ALA A 127 22.38 78.36 -20.99
CA ALA A 127 23.38 79.36 -20.62
C ALA A 127 24.16 79.85 -21.86
N GLY A 128 24.55 78.94 -22.75
CA GLY A 128 25.20 79.28 -24.02
C GLY A 128 24.32 80.17 -24.92
N LEU A 129 23.03 79.83 -25.05
CA LEU A 129 22.06 80.65 -25.77
C LEU A 129 21.92 82.06 -25.17
N ILE A 130 21.75 82.17 -23.84
CA ILE A 130 21.62 83.47 -23.16
C ILE A 130 22.87 84.33 -23.37
N ILE A 131 24.08 83.76 -23.24
CA ILE A 131 25.33 84.49 -23.45
C ILE A 131 25.46 84.97 -24.91
N ALA A 132 25.05 84.15 -25.88
CA ALA A 132 25.07 84.52 -27.29
C ALA A 132 24.08 85.65 -27.63
N PHE A 133 22.92 85.70 -26.96
CA PHE A 133 21.93 86.77 -27.12
C PHE A 133 22.29 88.08 -26.41
N LEU A 134 23.14 88.04 -25.38
CA LEU A 134 23.60 89.21 -24.62
C LEU A 134 24.88 89.86 -25.20
N LYS A 135 25.46 89.28 -26.26
CA LYS A 135 26.65 89.77 -26.96
C LYS A 135 26.27 90.36 -28.31
#